data_AF-A0A1V0DHQ6-F1
#
_entry.id   AF-A0A1V0DHQ6-F1
#
_cell.length_a   1.000
_cell.length_b   1.000
_cell.length_c   1.000
_cell.angle_alpha   90.00
_cell.angle_beta   90.00
_cell.angle_gamma   90.00
#
_symmetry.space_group_name_H-M   'P 1'
#
loop_
_entity.id
_entity.type
_entity.pdbx_description
1 polymer ?
#
loop_
_entity_poly.entity_id
_entity_poly.type
_entity_poly.pdbx_seq_one_letter_code
_entity_poly.pdbx_strand_id
1 'polypeptide(L)'
;MKACRLLLMCVVVCLGCEAPEAPETDTPPPPSAALLLEPVGQDPEAAAVEDPASRVIVHLFEWRWDDVAAECEAFLGPMGYDAVQVSPPAENHVVADNPPRPWWERYQPVSYRLETRSGDRAAFAEMVRRCRDAGVDIYVDAVLNHMADADLEHPEHVFTGIGTAGTRFGSYDYPGLYGYEQFHHCGLTENDDIWDFNDPVQVRTCELVDLADLATERDDVRDRLAAYLNDLIGLGVVGFRIDAARHMAPEDIRAILERLDETVFVYQEVIDPDPPAWSEPYYPMGWVTEFQFSRAVSAAFFDGVPARLHGPGSIWETTPFLPSGEALVFVDNHDNQRSHGGDHIVTHRDGALYDLAVAFMLAYPYGTARVMSSYAFDDTAQGPPRSPVPTPSRGYTPQTACGAGRGRGSVSTAARPSRRWCGSAASPPGPPSPTGGPTAPDRLPLPGAIEASSPSTGTRPERWRSGYRPAWHRGFTATSSTARGRKAAAPAAPLPWTPTARRPSRWHRCGRWRHTRPRGPSETRKRRKCRK
;
A
#
# COMPACT_ATOMS: atom_id res chain seq x y z
N MET A 1 -3.14 -80.06 -9.21
CA MET A 1 -4.40 -79.28 -9.13
C MET A 1 -4.32 -78.20 -10.21
N LYS A 2 -4.58 -78.62 -11.46
CA LYS A 2 -5.62 -78.11 -12.38
C LYS A 2 -5.65 -76.58 -12.53
N ALA A 3 -5.48 -75.97 -13.69
CA ALA A 3 -5.03 -76.39 -15.02
C ALA A 3 -4.91 -75.11 -15.90
N CYS A 4 -3.84 -75.06 -16.74
CA CYS A 4 -3.75 -74.65 -18.16
C CYS A 4 -4.50 -73.41 -18.70
N ARG A 5 -3.79 -72.45 -19.36
CA ARG A 5 -3.24 -72.43 -20.76
C ARG A 5 -4.36 -72.37 -21.82
N LEU A 6 -4.34 -71.51 -22.86
CA LEU A 6 -3.43 -71.50 -24.03
C LEU A 6 -3.83 -70.24 -24.89
N LEU A 7 -2.93 -69.31 -25.30
CA LEU A 7 -2.01 -69.30 -26.48
C LEU A 7 -2.71 -69.12 -27.86
N LEU A 8 -2.42 -68.02 -28.58
CA LEU A 8 -1.52 -67.93 -29.75
C LEU A 8 -1.96 -66.94 -30.86
N MET A 9 -0.95 -66.25 -31.39
CA MET A 9 -0.83 -65.38 -32.57
C MET A 9 -1.51 -65.84 -33.87
N CYS A 10 -1.89 -64.90 -34.76
CA CYS A 10 -1.14 -64.60 -36.01
C CYS A 10 -1.78 -63.49 -36.87
N VAL A 11 -0.92 -62.79 -37.60
CA VAL A 11 -1.11 -61.68 -38.55
C VAL A 11 -1.51 -62.20 -39.94
N VAL A 12 -2.45 -61.55 -40.64
CA VAL A 12 -2.45 -61.40 -42.12
C VAL A 12 -3.14 -60.08 -42.51
N VAL A 13 -2.45 -59.31 -43.37
CA VAL A 13 -2.92 -58.15 -44.14
C VAL A 13 -3.55 -58.62 -45.45
N CYS A 14 -4.66 -58.03 -45.91
CA CYS A 14 -4.87 -57.70 -47.33
C CYS A 14 -6.16 -56.89 -47.60
N LEU A 15 -5.95 -55.83 -48.38
CA LEU A 15 -6.81 -55.02 -49.23
C LEU A 15 -8.12 -55.62 -49.80
N GLY A 16 -9.11 -54.75 -50.01
CA GLY A 16 -9.79 -54.67 -51.31
C GLY A 16 -11.33 -54.74 -51.34
N CYS A 17 -11.90 -53.67 -51.92
CA CYS A 17 -13.08 -53.64 -52.79
C CYS A 17 -14.53 -53.70 -52.22
N GLU A 18 -15.19 -52.55 -52.46
CA GLU A 18 -16.51 -52.36 -53.09
C GLU A 18 -17.79 -52.76 -52.36
N ALA A 19 -18.62 -51.72 -52.17
CA ALA A 19 -20.02 -51.78 -51.80
C ALA A 19 -20.89 -52.39 -52.91
N PRO A 20 -22.10 -52.84 -52.56
CA PRO A 20 -23.26 -52.54 -53.38
C PRO A 20 -24.37 -51.84 -52.59
N GLU A 21 -25.02 -50.92 -53.30
CA GLU A 21 -26.19 -50.16 -52.91
C GLU A 21 -27.40 -51.04 -52.54
N ALA A 22 -28.23 -50.48 -51.67
CA ALA A 22 -29.46 -51.04 -51.14
C ALA A 22 -30.62 -51.02 -52.17
N PRO A 23 -31.63 -51.89 -52.01
CA PRO A 23 -32.97 -51.63 -52.54
C PRO A 23 -33.84 -50.92 -51.49
N GLU A 24 -34.40 -49.77 -51.88
CA GLU A 24 -35.48 -49.08 -51.18
C GLU A 24 -36.71 -49.98 -51.05
N THR A 25 -37.23 -50.10 -49.83
CA THR A 25 -38.64 -50.48 -49.62
C THR A 25 -39.25 -49.55 -48.57
N ASP A 26 -40.32 -48.92 -49.02
CA ASP A 26 -41.09 -47.86 -48.40
C ASP A 26 -42.09 -48.46 -47.40
N THR A 27 -41.93 -48.16 -46.09
CA THR A 27 -42.99 -48.25 -45.07
C THR A 27 -42.66 -47.35 -43.87
N PRO A 28 -43.58 -46.48 -43.40
CA PRO A 28 -43.30 -45.54 -42.32
C PRO A 28 -43.60 -46.14 -40.92
N PRO A 29 -42.72 -45.95 -39.92
CA PRO A 29 -43.07 -46.20 -38.52
C PRO A 29 -43.73 -44.97 -37.84
N PRO A 30 -44.52 -45.21 -36.76
CA PRO A 30 -45.53 -44.29 -36.20
C PRO A 30 -44.95 -43.12 -35.37
N PRO A 31 -45.76 -42.09 -35.03
CA PRO A 31 -45.27 -40.92 -34.33
C PRO A 31 -45.04 -41.25 -32.85
N SER A 32 -43.83 -40.99 -32.36
CA SER A 32 -43.52 -41.10 -30.93
C SER A 32 -43.10 -39.74 -30.38
N ALA A 33 -44.01 -39.19 -29.58
CA ALA A 33 -43.84 -38.20 -28.52
C ALA A 33 -42.78 -37.11 -28.72
N ALA A 34 -43.25 -35.93 -29.17
CA ALA A 34 -42.58 -34.68 -28.84
C ALA A 34 -42.67 -34.47 -27.32
N LEU A 35 -41.57 -34.72 -26.61
CA LEU A 35 -41.36 -34.11 -25.30
C LEU A 35 -41.03 -32.63 -25.58
N LEU A 36 -42.01 -31.76 -25.35
CA LEU A 36 -41.79 -30.33 -25.20
C LEU A 36 -40.91 -30.16 -23.96
N LEU A 37 -39.61 -29.95 -24.16
CA LEU A 37 -38.78 -29.31 -23.15
C LEU A 37 -39.20 -27.85 -23.13
N GLU A 38 -40.01 -27.48 -22.13
CA GLU A 38 -40.22 -26.08 -21.81
C GLU A 38 -38.86 -25.44 -21.50
N PRO A 39 -38.61 -24.20 -21.95
CA PRO A 39 -37.42 -23.49 -21.53
C PRO A 39 -37.55 -23.28 -20.02
N VAL A 40 -36.68 -23.91 -19.23
CA VAL A 40 -36.45 -23.54 -17.84
C VAL A 40 -36.16 -22.03 -17.87
N GLY A 41 -37.06 -21.28 -17.23
CA GLY A 41 -36.96 -19.84 -17.13
C GLY A 41 -35.54 -19.47 -16.71
N GLN A 42 -34.91 -18.63 -17.51
CA GLN A 42 -33.76 -17.88 -17.04
C GLN A 42 -34.30 -16.98 -15.94
N ASP A 43 -34.04 -17.34 -14.68
CA ASP A 43 -34.13 -16.39 -13.59
C ASP A 43 -33.28 -15.17 -13.99
N PRO A 44 -33.86 -13.96 -13.98
CA PRO A 44 -33.09 -12.77 -14.25
C PRO A 44 -32.13 -12.59 -13.09
N GLU A 45 -30.85 -12.79 -13.38
CA GLU A 45 -29.76 -12.10 -12.72
C GLU A 45 -29.79 -12.22 -11.18
N ALA A 46 -29.56 -13.44 -10.70
CA ALA A 46 -28.74 -13.56 -9.50
C ALA A 46 -27.37 -12.98 -9.87
N ALA A 47 -27.20 -11.67 -9.64
CA ALA A 47 -25.89 -11.04 -9.64
C ALA A 47 -24.97 -11.98 -8.86
N ALA A 48 -24.01 -12.57 -9.55
CA ALA A 48 -22.97 -13.35 -8.90
C ALA A 48 -22.41 -12.43 -7.83
N VAL A 49 -22.58 -12.81 -6.57
CA VAL A 49 -21.80 -12.20 -5.49
C VAL A 49 -20.39 -12.58 -5.85
N GLU A 50 -19.66 -11.67 -6.49
CA GLU A 50 -18.23 -11.86 -6.73
C GLU A 50 -17.61 -12.18 -5.39
N ASP A 51 -17.01 -13.37 -5.29
CA ASP A 51 -16.15 -13.68 -4.17
C ASP A 51 -15.10 -12.56 -4.11
N PRO A 52 -14.96 -11.80 -3.02
CA PRO A 52 -13.94 -10.76 -2.94
C PRO A 52 -12.53 -11.27 -3.30
N ALA A 53 -12.28 -12.57 -3.13
CA ALA A 53 -11.06 -13.26 -3.57
C ALA A 53 -10.87 -13.31 -5.11
N SER A 54 -11.84 -12.90 -5.92
CA SER A 54 -11.73 -12.81 -7.38
C SER A 54 -11.24 -11.47 -7.89
N ARG A 55 -11.17 -10.43 -7.04
CA ARG A 55 -10.77 -9.09 -7.47
C ARG A 55 -9.27 -8.98 -7.68
N VAL A 56 -8.87 -8.34 -8.78
CA VAL A 56 -7.50 -7.99 -9.12
C VAL A 56 -7.33 -6.48 -9.12
N ILE A 57 -6.57 -6.01 -8.15
CA ILE A 57 -6.25 -4.60 -7.94
C ILE A 57 -4.87 -4.32 -8.55
N VAL A 58 -4.68 -3.15 -9.15
CA VAL A 58 -3.34 -2.65 -9.51
C VAL A 58 -3.01 -1.41 -8.69
N HIS A 59 -1.82 -1.35 -8.10
CA HIS A 59 -1.31 -0.10 -7.51
C HIS A 59 -0.51 0.67 -8.55
N LEU A 60 -1.09 1.73 -9.12
CA LEU A 60 -0.39 2.65 -10.04
C LEU A 60 0.37 3.71 -9.24
N PHE A 61 1.47 3.28 -8.60
CA PHE A 61 2.23 4.08 -7.65
C PHE A 61 2.89 5.29 -8.33
N GLU A 62 2.57 6.49 -7.83
CA GLU A 62 3.04 7.79 -8.32
C GLU A 62 2.61 8.21 -9.74
N TRP A 63 1.63 7.51 -10.33
CA TRP A 63 1.12 7.90 -11.64
C TRP A 63 0.37 9.23 -11.58
N ARG A 64 0.43 10.00 -12.67
CA ARG A 64 -0.43 11.18 -12.84
C ARG A 64 -1.86 10.75 -13.13
N TRP A 65 -2.84 11.53 -12.68
CA TRP A 65 -4.25 11.15 -12.82
C TRP A 65 -4.69 11.03 -14.29
N ASP A 66 -4.16 11.87 -15.18
CA ASP A 66 -4.38 11.74 -16.62
C ASP A 66 -3.83 10.41 -17.20
N ASP A 67 -2.68 9.95 -16.69
CA ASP A 67 -2.03 8.71 -17.15
C ASP A 67 -2.79 7.49 -16.59
N VAL A 68 -3.29 7.55 -15.35
CA VAL A 68 -4.18 6.52 -14.77
C VAL A 68 -5.47 6.40 -15.61
N ALA A 69 -6.11 7.52 -15.93
CA ALA A 69 -7.33 7.53 -16.72
C ALA A 69 -7.15 6.89 -18.11
N ALA A 70 -6.03 7.21 -18.78
CA ALA A 70 -5.68 6.61 -20.06
C ALA A 70 -5.40 5.11 -19.95
N GLU A 71 -4.72 4.66 -18.88
CA GLU A 71 -4.42 3.24 -18.65
C GLU A 71 -5.70 2.44 -18.33
N CYS A 72 -6.66 3.02 -17.60
CA CYS A 72 -7.98 2.44 -17.38
C CYS A 72 -8.69 2.09 -18.69
N GLU A 73 -8.75 3.04 -19.63
CA GLU A 73 -9.43 2.88 -20.91
C GLU A 73 -8.67 1.97 -21.88
N ALA A 74 -7.34 2.13 -21.96
CA ALA A 74 -6.54 1.48 -22.98
C ALA A 74 -6.09 0.08 -22.61
N PHE A 75 -6.04 -0.25 -21.32
CA PHE A 75 -5.45 -1.50 -20.85
C PHE A 75 -6.24 -2.16 -19.71
N LEU A 76 -6.44 -1.50 -18.57
CA LEU A 76 -6.94 -2.15 -17.37
C LEU A 76 -8.37 -2.68 -17.53
N GLY A 77 -9.29 -1.84 -18.02
CA GLY A 77 -10.67 -2.26 -18.32
C GLY A 77 -10.72 -3.40 -19.33
N PRO A 78 -10.09 -3.27 -20.52
CA PRO A 78 -10.02 -4.36 -21.50
C PRO A 78 -9.38 -5.66 -21.01
N MET A 79 -8.50 -5.60 -20.01
CA MET A 79 -7.81 -6.76 -19.43
C MET A 79 -8.53 -7.35 -18.21
N GLY A 80 -9.62 -6.74 -17.75
CA GLY A 80 -10.42 -7.22 -16.63
C GLY A 80 -9.79 -6.97 -15.26
N TYR A 81 -9.05 -5.87 -15.10
CA TYR A 81 -8.70 -5.39 -13.75
C TYR A 81 -9.91 -4.71 -13.13
N ASP A 82 -10.19 -5.01 -11.87
CA ASP A 82 -11.36 -4.49 -11.17
C ASP A 82 -11.13 -3.10 -10.61
N ALA A 83 -9.92 -2.80 -10.15
CA ALA A 83 -9.64 -1.53 -9.48
C ALA A 83 -8.18 -1.06 -9.58
N VAL A 84 -8.00 0.26 -9.44
CA VAL A 84 -6.73 0.94 -9.28
C VAL A 84 -6.60 1.50 -7.88
N GLN A 85 -5.55 1.11 -7.15
CA GLN A 85 -5.04 1.90 -6.03
C GLN A 85 -4.21 3.07 -6.58
N VAL A 86 -4.58 4.30 -6.21
CA VAL A 86 -3.79 5.51 -6.47
C VAL A 86 -3.07 5.98 -5.20
N SER A 87 -1.87 6.54 -5.35
CA SER A 87 -1.11 7.16 -4.26
C SER A 87 -1.88 8.34 -3.61
N PRO A 88 -1.51 8.78 -2.39
CA PRO A 88 -2.32 9.72 -1.62
C PRO A 88 -2.67 11.01 -2.37
N PRO A 89 -3.96 11.37 -2.52
CA PRO A 89 -4.39 12.52 -3.32
C PRO A 89 -4.49 13.83 -2.52
N ALA A 90 -4.42 13.76 -1.19
CA ALA A 90 -4.38 14.93 -0.31
C ALA A 90 -3.10 15.76 -0.54
N GLU A 91 -3.22 17.08 -0.36
CA GLU A 91 -2.09 18.00 -0.38
C GLU A 91 -1.05 17.54 0.63
N ASN A 92 0.17 17.40 0.16
CA ASN A 92 1.25 16.80 0.93
C ASN A 92 2.45 17.75 1.01
N HIS A 93 3.34 17.50 1.96
CA HIS A 93 4.55 18.29 2.14
C HIS A 93 5.45 18.25 0.88
N VAL A 94 5.98 19.41 0.48
CA VAL A 94 7.03 19.51 -0.54
C VAL A 94 8.39 19.40 0.13
N VAL A 95 8.99 18.20 0.09
CA VAL A 95 10.34 17.99 0.61
C VAL A 95 11.35 18.43 -0.46
N ALA A 96 11.94 19.60 -0.26
CA ALA A 96 12.81 20.23 -1.25
C ALA A 96 14.20 19.58 -1.33
N ASP A 97 14.71 19.04 -0.22
CA ASP A 97 16.12 18.70 -0.06
C ASP A 97 16.35 17.22 0.33
N ASN A 98 17.43 16.66 -0.22
CA ASN A 98 18.10 15.41 0.16
C ASN A 98 17.24 14.20 0.60
N PRO A 99 16.65 13.43 -0.35
CA PRO A 99 16.62 13.68 -1.79
C PRO A 99 15.48 14.63 -2.16
N PRO A 100 15.63 15.42 -3.23
CA PRO A 100 14.59 16.36 -3.64
C PRO A 100 13.34 15.61 -4.11
N ARG A 101 12.18 15.99 -3.57
CA ARG A 101 10.85 15.40 -3.81
C ARG A 101 10.89 13.86 -3.80
N PRO A 102 11.17 13.26 -2.64
CA PRO A 102 11.10 11.82 -2.48
C PRO A 102 9.69 11.30 -2.76
N TRP A 103 9.54 10.00 -2.90
CA TRP A 103 8.20 9.41 -3.05
C TRP A 103 7.38 9.56 -1.76
N TRP A 104 8.03 9.35 -0.62
CA TRP A 104 7.41 9.35 0.70
C TRP A 104 6.87 10.72 1.13
N GLU A 105 7.20 11.81 0.42
CA GLU A 105 6.61 13.13 0.69
C GLU A 105 5.08 13.14 0.61
N ARG A 106 4.47 12.19 -0.14
CA ARG A 106 3.02 12.04 -0.25
C ARG A 106 2.35 11.48 1.00
N TYR A 107 3.12 10.80 1.84
CA TYR A 107 2.68 10.26 3.12
C TYR A 107 2.85 11.28 4.24
N GLN A 108 2.85 12.57 3.89
CA GLN A 108 2.93 13.69 4.83
C GLN A 108 1.84 14.70 4.49
N PRO A 109 0.56 14.44 4.84
CA PRO A 109 -0.54 15.34 4.55
C PRO A 109 -0.36 16.69 5.24
N VAL A 110 -0.74 17.75 4.52
CA VAL A 110 -0.72 19.14 5.02
C VAL A 110 -2.14 19.70 5.03
N SER A 111 -2.95 19.33 4.04
CA SER A 111 -4.39 19.59 4.04
C SER A 111 -5.11 18.52 3.23
N TYR A 112 -6.43 18.52 3.26
CA TYR A 112 -7.26 17.62 2.46
C TYR A 112 -7.63 18.18 1.08
N ARG A 113 -6.95 19.23 0.61
CA ARG A 113 -7.08 19.69 -0.78
C ARG A 113 -6.51 18.64 -1.73
N LEU A 114 -7.16 18.43 -2.88
CA LEU A 114 -6.69 17.45 -3.87
C LEU A 114 -5.76 18.11 -4.89
N GLU A 115 -4.52 18.40 -4.51
CA GLU A 115 -3.54 19.04 -5.37
C GLU A 115 -2.14 18.51 -5.03
N THR A 116 -1.60 17.67 -5.91
CA THR A 116 -0.35 16.92 -5.70
C THR A 116 0.48 16.91 -6.96
N ARG A 117 1.62 16.20 -6.96
CA ARG A 117 2.37 15.96 -8.21
C ARG A 117 1.61 15.11 -9.24
N SER A 118 0.52 14.42 -8.86
CA SER A 118 -0.32 13.66 -9.79
C SER A 118 -1.32 14.54 -10.56
N GLY A 119 -1.63 15.75 -10.07
CA GLY A 119 -2.57 16.69 -10.70
C GLY A 119 -3.33 17.55 -9.69
N ASP A 120 -4.38 18.22 -10.16
CA ASP A 120 -5.34 18.97 -9.34
C ASP A 120 -6.70 18.25 -9.23
N ARG A 121 -7.59 18.78 -8.39
CA ARG A 121 -8.91 18.18 -8.12
C ARG A 121 -9.70 17.86 -9.39
N ALA A 122 -9.60 18.69 -10.41
CA ALA A 122 -10.31 18.47 -11.67
C ALA A 122 -9.75 17.25 -12.42
N ALA A 123 -8.42 17.12 -12.48
CA ALA A 123 -7.77 15.94 -13.04
C ALA A 123 -8.08 14.67 -12.23
N PHE A 124 -8.16 14.74 -10.90
CA PHE A 124 -8.58 13.61 -10.06
C PHE A 124 -10.01 13.17 -10.38
N ALA A 125 -10.96 14.11 -10.39
CA ALA A 125 -12.37 13.83 -10.67
C ALA A 125 -12.55 13.24 -12.09
N GLU A 126 -11.82 13.75 -13.08
CA GLU A 126 -11.86 13.25 -14.44
C GLU A 126 -11.28 11.82 -14.54
N MET A 127 -10.20 11.53 -13.81
CA MET A 127 -9.67 10.17 -13.72
C MET A 127 -10.68 9.20 -13.11
N VAL A 128 -11.31 9.55 -11.99
CA VAL A 128 -12.31 8.69 -11.35
C VAL A 128 -13.46 8.40 -12.31
N ARG A 129 -13.97 9.44 -12.99
CA ARG A 129 -15.05 9.31 -13.97
C ARG A 129 -14.66 8.37 -15.13
N ARG A 130 -13.50 8.58 -15.73
CA ARG A 130 -13.04 7.81 -16.91
C ARG A 130 -12.73 6.36 -16.56
N CYS A 131 -12.11 6.10 -15.40
CA CYS A 131 -11.87 4.73 -14.94
C CYS A 131 -13.18 3.99 -14.68
N ARG A 132 -14.14 4.62 -13.99
CA ARG A 132 -15.48 4.05 -13.79
C ARG A 132 -16.18 3.74 -15.12
N ASP A 133 -16.13 4.66 -16.10
CA ASP A 133 -16.73 4.43 -17.42
C ASP A 133 -16.03 3.29 -18.19
N ALA A 134 -14.78 2.96 -17.85
CA ALA A 134 -14.04 1.81 -18.34
C ALA A 134 -14.26 0.53 -17.50
N GLY A 135 -15.12 0.56 -16.48
CA GLY A 135 -15.38 -0.57 -15.58
C GLY A 135 -14.27 -0.83 -14.56
N VAL A 136 -13.45 0.19 -14.23
CA VAL A 136 -12.34 0.09 -13.29
C VAL A 136 -12.57 1.03 -12.11
N ASP A 137 -12.68 0.47 -10.92
CA ASP A 137 -12.89 1.23 -9.69
C ASP A 137 -11.61 1.97 -9.23
N ILE A 138 -11.80 3.04 -8.46
CA ILE A 138 -10.69 3.78 -7.85
C ILE A 138 -10.69 3.56 -6.35
N TYR A 139 -9.54 3.08 -5.85
CA TYR A 139 -9.20 3.00 -4.44
C TYR A 139 -8.14 4.03 -4.09
N VAL A 140 -8.38 4.82 -3.05
CA VAL A 140 -7.45 5.86 -2.62
C VAL A 140 -6.56 5.35 -1.49
N ASP A 141 -5.26 5.60 -1.60
CA ASP A 141 -4.35 5.54 -0.47
C ASP A 141 -4.63 6.70 0.50
N ALA A 142 -5.22 6.38 1.65
CA ALA A 142 -5.73 7.33 2.63
C ALA A 142 -4.82 7.36 3.86
N VAL A 143 -4.11 8.48 4.02
CA VAL A 143 -3.27 8.77 5.18
C VAL A 143 -4.11 9.43 6.25
N LEU A 144 -4.49 8.64 7.27
CA LEU A 144 -5.41 9.05 8.34
C LEU A 144 -4.74 9.10 9.72
N ASN A 145 -3.58 8.46 9.87
CA ASN A 145 -2.87 8.34 11.15
C ASN A 145 -2.22 9.66 11.59
N HIS A 146 -1.56 10.34 10.66
CA HIS A 146 -0.68 11.45 10.97
C HIS A 146 -0.82 12.58 9.95
N MET A 147 -0.23 13.71 10.28
CA MET A 147 0.05 14.81 9.36
C MET A 147 1.57 14.89 9.09
N ALA A 148 2.00 15.85 8.28
CA ALA A 148 3.40 16.01 7.91
C ALA A 148 4.37 16.17 9.09
N ASP A 149 5.63 15.82 8.85
CA ASP A 149 6.72 16.30 9.70
C ASP A 149 7.08 17.73 9.25
N ALA A 150 7.23 18.65 10.20
CA ALA A 150 7.63 20.03 9.95
C ALA A 150 9.14 20.29 10.21
N ASP A 151 9.93 19.25 10.50
CA ASP A 151 11.34 19.25 10.91
C ASP A 151 11.70 20.46 11.77
N LEU A 152 11.31 20.37 13.04
CA LEU A 152 11.60 21.37 14.05
C LEU A 152 12.13 20.66 15.30
N GLU A 153 13.44 20.44 15.35
CA GLU A 153 14.16 20.47 16.62
C GLU A 153 13.70 21.73 17.39
N HIS A 154 12.81 21.53 18.36
CA HIS A 154 11.83 22.49 18.85
C HIS A 154 12.41 23.88 19.19
N PRO A 155 11.89 24.96 18.57
CA PRO A 155 10.98 25.84 19.30
C PRO A 155 9.77 26.37 18.49
N GLU A 156 8.79 26.88 19.24
CA GLU A 156 7.40 27.20 18.90
C GLU A 156 7.10 27.95 17.58
N HIS A 157 6.00 27.54 16.92
CA HIS A 157 5.17 28.27 15.96
C HIS A 157 5.87 28.98 14.78
N VAL A 158 6.77 28.29 14.09
CA VAL A 158 7.25 28.74 12.77
C VAL A 158 6.64 27.85 11.69
N PHE A 159 5.92 28.45 10.74
CA PHE A 159 5.50 27.74 9.53
C PHE A 159 6.73 27.48 8.64
N THR A 160 7.38 26.34 8.83
CA THR A 160 8.58 25.91 8.11
C THR A 160 8.26 25.13 6.85
N GLY A 161 7.14 24.40 6.84
CA GLY A 161 6.72 23.56 5.72
C GLY A 161 5.80 24.27 4.74
N ILE A 162 5.81 23.78 3.49
CA ILE A 162 4.86 24.16 2.44
C ILE A 162 4.31 22.91 1.75
N GLY A 163 2.99 22.86 1.62
CA GLY A 163 2.28 21.81 0.90
C GLY A 163 2.31 22.04 -0.62
N THR A 164 2.01 20.98 -1.37
CA THR A 164 1.95 20.99 -2.84
C THR A 164 0.94 21.99 -3.40
N ALA A 165 -0.06 22.39 -2.61
CA ALA A 165 -1.10 23.35 -2.97
C ALA A 165 -0.85 24.75 -2.35
N GLY A 166 0.33 24.97 -1.78
CA GLY A 166 0.78 26.23 -1.20
C GLY A 166 0.40 26.45 0.27
N THR A 167 -0.24 25.49 0.93
CA THR A 167 -0.58 25.60 2.35
C THR A 167 0.70 25.61 3.19
N ARG A 168 0.84 26.60 4.06
CA ARG A 168 1.96 26.67 5.02
C ARG A 168 1.56 25.95 6.30
N PHE A 169 2.48 25.17 6.87
CA PHE A 169 2.24 24.42 8.10
C PHE A 169 3.50 24.41 8.99
N GLY A 170 3.31 24.09 10.26
CA GLY A 170 4.36 23.95 11.26
C GLY A 170 4.08 22.77 12.18
N SER A 171 4.95 22.56 13.18
CA SER A 171 4.78 21.48 14.16
C SER A 171 3.42 21.61 14.88
N TYR A 172 2.56 20.60 14.66
CA TYR A 172 1.17 20.52 15.13
C TYR A 172 0.27 21.71 14.78
N ASP A 173 0.63 22.52 13.77
CA ASP A 173 -0.16 23.67 13.32
C ASP A 173 -0.42 23.56 11.82
N TYR A 174 -1.65 23.15 11.50
CA TYR A 174 -2.17 22.95 10.15
C TYR A 174 -3.34 23.91 9.94
N PRO A 175 -3.08 25.14 9.47
CA PRO A 175 -4.03 26.24 9.52
C PRO A 175 -5.39 25.92 8.90
N GLY A 176 -6.44 26.13 9.68
CA GLY A 176 -7.82 25.85 9.26
C GLY A 176 -8.22 24.37 9.30
N LEU A 177 -7.27 23.47 9.60
CA LEU A 177 -7.50 22.04 9.69
C LEU A 177 -7.24 21.47 11.09
N TYR A 178 -6.02 21.51 11.62
CA TYR A 178 -5.69 20.96 12.96
C TYR A 178 -4.76 21.91 13.73
N GLY A 179 -4.89 21.92 15.05
CA GLY A 179 -3.94 22.55 15.96
C GLY A 179 -3.43 21.55 17.00
N TYR A 180 -2.58 22.02 17.89
CA TYR A 180 -1.86 21.21 18.89
C TYR A 180 -2.70 20.15 19.62
N GLU A 181 -3.94 20.49 20.00
CA GLU A 181 -4.85 19.62 20.77
C GLU A 181 -5.45 18.45 19.97
N GLN A 182 -5.27 18.43 18.64
CA GLN A 182 -5.72 17.35 17.77
C GLN A 182 -4.63 16.31 17.48
N PHE A 183 -3.47 16.46 18.11
CA PHE A 183 -2.37 15.53 18.01
C PHE A 183 -2.10 14.89 19.38
N HIS A 184 -1.61 13.66 19.35
CA HIS A 184 -1.06 13.04 20.54
C HIS A 184 0.26 13.70 20.93
N HIS A 185 0.53 13.67 22.23
CA HIS A 185 1.80 14.05 22.85
C HIS A 185 2.07 12.96 23.88
N CYS A 186 2.55 11.79 23.42
CA CYS A 186 2.43 10.55 24.19
C CYS A 186 3.16 10.60 25.53
N GLY A 187 4.24 11.38 25.63
CA GLY A 187 5.04 11.55 26.83
C GLY A 187 5.73 10.26 27.31
N LEU A 188 5.85 9.26 26.42
CA LEU A 188 6.45 7.96 26.72
C LEU A 188 7.93 7.89 26.31
N THR A 189 8.36 8.75 25.39
CA THR A 189 9.72 8.85 24.87
C THR A 189 10.19 10.30 24.89
N GLU A 190 11.47 10.56 24.59
CA GLU A 190 12.05 11.91 24.73
C GLU A 190 11.50 12.90 23.68
N ASN A 191 11.13 12.41 22.51
CA ASN A 191 10.65 13.18 21.37
C ASN A 191 9.25 12.73 20.92
N ASP A 192 8.50 12.04 21.79
CA ASP A 192 7.19 11.45 21.47
C ASP A 192 7.17 10.44 20.30
N ASP A 193 8.32 10.01 19.78
CA ASP A 193 8.42 8.93 18.79
C ASP A 193 8.20 7.54 19.37
N ILE A 194 7.80 6.59 18.51
CA ILE A 194 7.78 5.16 18.82
C ILE A 194 9.21 4.63 18.97
N TRP A 195 9.55 4.14 20.17
CA TRP A 195 10.83 3.43 20.41
C TRP A 195 10.65 1.92 20.53
N ASP A 196 9.51 1.46 21.06
CA ASP A 196 9.16 0.03 21.14
C ASP A 196 7.94 -0.30 20.27
N PHE A 197 8.20 -0.88 19.09
CA PHE A 197 7.17 -1.34 18.16
C PHE A 197 6.38 -2.57 18.65
N ASN A 198 6.69 -3.10 19.84
CA ASN A 198 5.90 -4.15 20.49
C ASN A 198 4.98 -3.61 21.59
N ASP A 199 5.08 -2.33 21.95
CA ASP A 199 4.19 -1.68 22.91
C ASP A 199 2.99 -1.05 22.16
N PRO A 200 1.77 -1.61 22.30
CA PRO A 200 0.61 -1.09 21.59
C PRO A 200 0.25 0.35 21.93
N VAL A 201 0.64 0.85 23.12
CA VAL A 201 0.38 2.23 23.51
C VAL A 201 1.30 3.15 22.73
N GLN A 202 2.61 2.88 22.70
CA GLN A 202 3.55 3.66 21.89
C GLN A 202 3.16 3.59 20.42
N VAL A 203 2.96 2.39 19.87
CA VAL A 203 2.62 2.19 18.45
C VAL A 203 1.42 3.01 17.99
N ARG A 204 0.45 3.28 18.87
CA ARG A 204 -0.83 3.93 18.52
C ARG A 204 -1.01 5.37 19.03
N THR A 205 -0.04 5.89 19.78
CA THR A 205 -0.17 7.24 20.36
C THR A 205 1.12 8.05 20.30
N CYS A 206 2.25 7.42 20.01
CA CYS A 206 3.53 8.10 19.75
C CYS A 206 3.73 8.27 18.23
N GLU A 207 4.55 9.23 17.85
CA GLU A 207 4.85 9.58 16.46
C GLU A 207 5.57 8.46 15.73
N LEU A 208 5.11 8.20 14.51
CA LEU A 208 5.79 7.31 13.59
C LEU A 208 6.84 8.14 12.84
N VAL A 209 8.09 8.11 13.30
CA VAL A 209 9.24 8.80 12.67
C VAL A 209 9.02 10.30 12.49
N ASP A 210 8.71 10.98 13.60
CA ASP A 210 8.44 12.42 13.72
C ASP A 210 7.19 12.91 12.94
N LEU A 211 6.34 11.99 12.48
CA LEU A 211 5.07 12.34 11.85
C LEU A 211 4.03 12.69 12.92
N ALA A 212 3.51 13.91 12.85
CA ALA A 212 2.57 14.44 13.83
C ALA A 212 1.32 13.55 13.95
N ASP A 213 1.25 12.79 15.04
CA ASP A 213 0.28 11.71 15.24
C ASP A 213 -1.10 12.25 15.64
N LEU A 214 -2.13 11.98 14.86
CA LEU A 214 -3.47 12.50 15.12
C LEU A 214 -4.10 11.77 16.31
N ALA A 215 -4.72 12.53 17.21
CA ALA A 215 -5.55 11.99 18.30
C ALA A 215 -6.90 11.51 17.74
N THR A 216 -6.86 10.37 17.03
CA THR A 216 -7.98 9.80 16.27
C THR A 216 -9.13 9.29 17.15
N GLU A 217 -8.95 9.23 18.47
CA GLU A 217 -10.01 8.96 19.44
C GLU A 217 -10.96 10.15 19.63
N ARG A 218 -10.55 11.35 19.19
CA ARG A 218 -11.35 12.57 19.30
C ARG A 218 -12.38 12.69 18.19
N ASP A 219 -13.60 13.09 18.56
CA ASP A 219 -14.69 13.26 17.59
C ASP A 219 -14.41 14.35 16.55
N ASP A 220 -13.78 15.47 16.90
CA ASP A 220 -13.45 16.52 15.93
C ASP A 220 -12.39 16.10 14.91
N VAL A 221 -11.50 15.17 15.26
CA VAL A 221 -10.53 14.57 14.33
C VAL A 221 -11.25 13.58 13.42
N ARG A 222 -12.06 12.67 13.98
CA ARG A 222 -12.84 11.69 13.22
C ARG A 222 -13.79 12.35 12.22
N ASP A 223 -14.46 13.43 12.62
CA ASP A 223 -15.39 14.17 11.77
C ASP A 223 -14.67 14.82 10.57
N ARG A 224 -13.45 15.34 10.78
CA ARG A 224 -12.62 15.92 9.70
C ARG A 224 -12.09 14.85 8.75
N LEU A 225 -11.62 13.72 9.28
CA LEU A 225 -11.18 12.57 8.48
C LEU A 225 -12.35 12.00 7.65
N ALA A 226 -13.51 11.79 8.26
CA ALA A 226 -14.71 11.32 7.58
C ALA A 226 -15.18 12.31 6.49
N ALA A 227 -15.14 13.62 6.76
CA ALA A 227 -15.47 14.63 5.75
C ALA A 227 -14.53 14.59 4.54
N TYR A 228 -13.23 14.35 4.75
CA TYR A 228 -12.27 14.14 3.67
C TYR A 228 -12.58 12.88 2.85
N LEU A 229 -12.87 11.76 3.52
CA LEU A 229 -13.22 10.51 2.83
C LEU A 229 -14.55 10.64 2.07
N ASN A 230 -15.57 11.30 2.64
CA ASN A 230 -16.84 11.57 1.98
C ASN A 230 -16.70 12.53 0.79
N ASP A 231 -15.76 13.48 0.84
CA ASP A 231 -15.43 14.32 -0.32
C ASP A 231 -14.87 13.48 -1.48
N LEU A 232 -14.02 12.49 -1.19
CA LEU A 232 -13.52 11.54 -2.19
C LEU A 232 -14.63 10.62 -2.72
N ILE A 233 -15.50 10.09 -1.84
CA ILE A 233 -16.68 9.30 -2.22
C ILE A 233 -17.59 10.12 -3.14
N GLY A 234 -17.80 11.41 -2.85
CA GLY A 234 -18.59 12.32 -3.68
C GLY A 234 -18.00 12.54 -5.09
N LEU A 235 -16.70 12.28 -5.30
CA LEU A 235 -16.06 12.27 -6.61
C LEU A 235 -16.16 10.91 -7.33
N GLY A 236 -16.63 9.86 -6.64
CA GLY A 236 -16.82 8.52 -7.17
C GLY A 236 -15.77 7.49 -6.72
N VAL A 237 -14.96 7.80 -5.69
CA VAL A 237 -14.07 6.81 -5.06
C VAL A 237 -14.92 5.78 -4.31
N VAL A 238 -14.61 4.50 -4.47
CA VAL A 238 -15.40 3.39 -3.90
C VAL A 238 -14.61 2.51 -2.93
N GLY A 239 -13.34 2.85 -2.67
CA GLY A 239 -12.53 2.14 -1.70
C GLY A 239 -11.31 2.89 -1.22
N PHE A 240 -10.74 2.40 -0.12
CA PHE A 240 -9.60 3.01 0.55
C PHE A 240 -8.57 1.95 1.00
N ARG A 241 -7.30 2.25 0.74
CA ARG A 241 -6.17 1.67 1.45
C ARG A 241 -5.89 2.57 2.64
N ILE A 242 -6.08 2.09 3.87
CA ILE A 242 -5.75 2.87 5.06
C ILE A 242 -4.25 2.69 5.35
N ASP A 243 -3.51 3.78 5.17
CA ASP A 243 -2.08 3.88 5.48
C ASP A 243 -1.84 3.74 6.98
N ALA A 244 -0.73 3.10 7.36
CA ALA A 244 -0.27 3.01 8.75
C ALA A 244 -1.36 2.55 9.73
N ALA A 245 -2.31 1.69 9.31
CA ALA A 245 -3.47 1.31 10.12
C ALA A 245 -3.07 0.66 11.46
N ARG A 246 -1.93 -0.04 11.51
CA ARG A 246 -1.35 -0.56 12.76
C ARG A 246 -1.15 0.52 13.84
N HIS A 247 -0.87 1.75 13.42
CA HIS A 247 -0.60 2.90 14.26
C HIS A 247 -1.87 3.66 14.69
N MET A 248 -3.04 3.22 14.24
CA MET A 248 -4.32 3.72 14.72
C MET A 248 -4.99 2.65 15.58
N ALA A 249 -5.78 3.04 16.58
CA ALA A 249 -6.61 2.07 17.28
C ALA A 249 -7.70 1.55 16.31
N PRO A 250 -7.97 0.22 16.29
CA PRO A 250 -9.04 -0.35 15.47
C PRO A 250 -10.40 0.30 15.72
N GLU A 251 -10.68 0.68 16.96
CA GLU A 251 -11.92 1.37 17.34
C GLU A 251 -12.04 2.75 16.69
N ASP A 252 -10.93 3.45 16.48
CA ASP A 252 -10.90 4.78 15.89
C ASP A 252 -11.10 4.71 14.38
N ILE A 253 -10.45 3.75 13.69
CA ILE A 253 -10.71 3.45 12.29
C ILE A 253 -12.19 3.12 12.09
N ARG A 254 -12.75 2.22 12.91
CA ARG A 254 -14.18 1.88 12.84
C ARG A 254 -15.06 3.11 13.00
N ALA A 255 -14.77 3.95 14.00
CA ALA A 255 -15.53 5.15 14.26
C ALA A 255 -15.47 6.15 13.08
N ILE A 256 -14.34 6.24 12.36
CA ILE A 256 -14.23 7.04 11.14
C ILE A 256 -15.07 6.43 10.02
N LEU A 257 -14.97 5.11 9.78
CA LEU A 257 -15.70 4.42 8.72
C LEU A 257 -17.22 4.44 8.94
N GLU A 258 -17.70 4.37 10.17
CA GLU A 258 -19.12 4.47 10.53
C GLU A 258 -19.73 5.86 10.25
N ARG A 259 -18.90 6.88 9.97
CA ARG A 259 -19.32 8.23 9.59
C ARG A 259 -19.39 8.45 8.07
N LEU A 260 -19.05 7.44 7.27
CA LEU A 260 -19.07 7.57 5.81
C LEU A 260 -20.50 7.53 5.26
N ASP A 261 -20.71 8.25 4.17
CA ASP A 261 -22.03 8.35 3.52
C ASP A 261 -22.39 7.06 2.76
N GLU A 262 -21.40 6.27 2.37
CA GLU A 262 -21.54 5.05 1.57
C GLU A 262 -20.67 3.92 2.13
N THR A 263 -21.09 2.67 1.85
CA THR A 263 -20.24 1.50 2.14
C THR A 263 -19.14 1.40 1.08
N VAL A 264 -17.89 1.29 1.51
CA VAL A 264 -16.70 1.29 0.65
C VAL A 264 -15.85 0.04 0.87
N PHE A 265 -15.08 -0.35 -0.14
CA PHE A 265 -14.10 -1.42 0.00
C PHE A 265 -12.88 -0.91 0.77
N VAL A 266 -12.55 -1.50 1.92
CA VAL A 266 -11.44 -1.06 2.77
C VAL A 266 -10.42 -2.18 2.93
N TYR A 267 -9.15 -1.82 2.79
CA TYR A 267 -8.05 -2.66 3.24
C TYR A 267 -7.01 -1.85 3.98
N GLN A 268 -6.40 -2.47 4.97
CA GLN A 268 -5.66 -1.79 6.03
C GLN A 268 -4.21 -2.26 6.01
N GLU A 269 -3.27 -1.32 6.01
CA GLU A 269 -1.88 -1.68 6.16
C GLU A 269 -1.55 -1.99 7.62
N VAL A 270 -1.39 -3.28 7.91
CA VAL A 270 -0.91 -3.77 9.20
C VAL A 270 0.28 -4.68 8.94
N ILE A 271 1.48 -4.18 9.22
CA ILE A 271 2.69 -5.01 9.20
C ILE A 271 2.74 -5.82 10.49
N ASP A 272 2.25 -7.05 10.43
CA ASP A 272 2.20 -7.96 11.56
C ASP A 272 3.38 -8.95 11.52
N PRO A 273 4.38 -8.83 12.40
CA PRO A 273 5.55 -9.69 12.38
C PRO A 273 5.25 -11.13 12.85
N ASP A 274 4.17 -11.32 13.62
CA ASP A 274 3.73 -12.61 14.16
C ASP A 274 2.19 -12.74 14.04
N PRO A 275 1.67 -12.91 12.80
CA PRO A 275 0.24 -12.94 12.59
C PRO A 275 -0.49 -14.05 13.35
N PRO A 276 -1.73 -13.80 13.81
CA PRO A 276 -2.55 -12.63 13.51
C PRO A 276 -2.59 -11.59 14.65
N ALA A 277 -1.57 -11.55 15.53
CA ALA A 277 -1.62 -10.81 16.79
C ALA A 277 -1.96 -9.31 16.64
N TRP A 278 -1.44 -8.66 15.59
CA TRP A 278 -1.79 -7.28 15.25
C TRP A 278 -2.93 -7.19 14.27
N SER A 279 -3.11 -8.19 13.41
CA SER A 279 -4.05 -8.13 12.27
C SER A 279 -5.50 -8.42 12.65
N GLU A 280 -5.75 -9.38 13.55
CA GLU A 280 -7.11 -9.85 13.89
C GLU A 280 -8.07 -8.74 14.33
N PRO A 281 -7.65 -7.74 15.13
CA PRO A 281 -8.52 -6.63 15.50
C PRO A 281 -9.04 -5.78 14.32
N TYR A 282 -8.37 -5.82 13.16
CA TYR A 282 -8.68 -5.02 11.97
C TYR A 282 -9.67 -5.70 11.00
N TYR A 283 -9.93 -7.01 11.15
CA TYR A 283 -10.86 -7.75 10.28
C TYR A 283 -12.28 -7.13 10.21
N PRO A 284 -12.88 -6.64 11.32
CA PRO A 284 -14.23 -6.08 11.25
C PRO A 284 -14.38 -4.82 10.38
N MET A 285 -13.28 -4.18 9.98
CA MET A 285 -13.28 -2.98 9.13
C MET A 285 -12.93 -3.29 7.67
N GLY A 286 -12.48 -4.50 7.35
CA GLY A 286 -12.10 -4.90 6.00
C GLY A 286 -10.81 -5.72 5.98
N TRP A 287 -10.24 -5.84 4.79
CA TRP A 287 -9.06 -6.67 4.54
C TRP A 287 -7.81 -6.09 5.22
N VAL A 288 -6.82 -6.94 5.42
CA VAL A 288 -5.51 -6.60 5.98
C VAL A 288 -4.42 -7.03 5.01
N THR A 289 -3.41 -6.19 4.81
CA THR A 289 -2.25 -6.50 3.97
C THR A 289 -1.47 -7.70 4.51
N GLU A 290 -1.37 -8.77 3.71
CA GLU A 290 -0.71 -10.01 4.08
C GLU A 290 0.78 -9.99 3.70
N PHE A 291 1.60 -9.39 4.56
CA PHE A 291 3.05 -9.30 4.35
C PHE A 291 3.76 -10.65 4.43
N GLN A 292 3.22 -11.64 5.15
CA GLN A 292 3.85 -12.96 5.21
C GLN A 292 3.73 -13.69 3.87
N PHE A 293 2.66 -13.45 3.09
CA PHE A 293 2.55 -14.00 1.73
C PHE A 293 3.69 -13.48 0.85
N SER A 294 3.91 -12.16 0.82
CA SER A 294 5.02 -11.54 0.09
C SER A 294 6.37 -12.18 0.45
N ARG A 295 6.65 -12.36 1.76
CA ARG A 295 7.91 -12.95 2.25
C ARG A 295 8.05 -14.43 1.93
N ALA A 296 7.02 -15.23 2.19
CA ALA A 296 7.04 -16.68 2.01
C ALA A 296 7.11 -17.08 0.53
N VAL A 297 6.34 -16.39 -0.32
CA VAL A 297 6.37 -16.56 -1.78
C VAL A 297 7.76 -16.16 -2.31
N SER A 298 8.29 -15.00 -1.89
CA SER A 298 9.63 -14.57 -2.31
C SER A 298 10.70 -15.59 -1.94
N ALA A 299 10.70 -16.09 -0.70
CA ALA A 299 11.64 -17.12 -0.26
C ALA A 299 11.52 -18.43 -1.06
N ALA A 300 10.30 -18.88 -1.36
CA ALA A 300 10.07 -20.08 -2.15
C ALA A 300 10.60 -19.94 -3.59
N PHE A 301 10.40 -18.78 -4.21
CA PHE A 301 10.87 -18.48 -5.56
C PHE A 301 12.39 -18.31 -5.64
N PHE A 302 13.01 -17.58 -4.71
CA PHE A 302 14.47 -17.45 -4.66
C PHE A 302 15.19 -18.78 -4.45
N ASP A 303 14.64 -19.64 -3.59
CA ASP A 303 15.24 -20.96 -3.34
C ASP A 303 15.05 -21.93 -4.52
N GLY A 304 14.12 -21.63 -5.44
CA GLY A 304 13.88 -22.44 -6.63
C GLY A 304 13.33 -23.83 -6.32
N VAL A 305 12.57 -23.97 -5.23
CA VAL A 305 12.01 -25.26 -4.76
C VAL A 305 10.47 -25.24 -4.88
N PRO A 306 9.88 -25.70 -6.01
CA PRO A 306 8.43 -25.66 -6.22
C PRO A 306 7.61 -26.41 -5.16
N ALA A 307 8.20 -27.43 -4.52
CA ALA A 307 7.57 -28.16 -3.41
C ALA A 307 7.30 -27.28 -2.18
N ARG A 308 7.89 -26.08 -2.09
CA ARG A 308 7.50 -25.10 -1.05
C ARG A 308 6.16 -24.44 -1.33
N LEU A 309 5.66 -24.49 -2.55
CA LEU A 309 4.37 -23.88 -2.92
C LEU A 309 3.21 -24.87 -2.89
N HIS A 310 3.47 -26.18 -2.72
CA HIS A 310 2.43 -27.21 -2.67
C HIS A 310 2.90 -28.48 -1.93
N GLY A 311 1.97 -29.15 -1.23
CA GLY A 311 2.22 -30.41 -0.53
C GLY A 311 2.83 -30.25 0.87
N PRO A 312 3.26 -31.36 1.50
CA PRO A 312 3.77 -31.36 2.87
C PRO A 312 5.01 -30.48 3.03
N GLY A 313 5.01 -29.62 4.05
CA GLY A 313 6.07 -28.65 4.30
C GLY A 313 6.07 -27.45 3.34
N SER A 314 4.98 -27.22 2.62
CA SER A 314 4.77 -25.99 1.85
C SER A 314 4.54 -24.78 2.77
N ILE A 315 4.67 -23.57 2.21
CA ILE A 315 4.42 -22.31 2.92
C ILE A 315 3.03 -22.28 3.58
N TRP A 316 2.06 -23.00 3.02
CA TRP A 316 0.71 -23.12 3.55
C TRP A 316 0.63 -23.91 4.87
N GLU A 317 1.57 -24.82 5.13
CA GLU A 317 1.64 -25.58 6.39
C GLU A 317 2.61 -24.95 7.39
N THR A 318 3.60 -24.18 6.91
CA THR A 318 4.70 -23.69 7.74
C THR A 318 4.61 -22.21 8.09
N THR A 319 3.73 -21.46 7.44
CA THR A 319 3.58 -20.00 7.65
C THR A 319 2.18 -19.70 8.18
N PRO A 320 2.05 -18.94 9.28
CA PRO A 320 0.76 -18.49 9.78
C PRO A 320 0.23 -17.36 8.89
N PHE A 321 -0.55 -17.74 7.89
CA PHE A 321 -1.26 -16.81 7.04
C PHE A 321 -2.58 -16.35 7.68
N LEU A 322 -2.98 -15.12 7.38
CA LEU A 322 -4.31 -14.59 7.67
C LEU A 322 -5.37 -15.48 6.99
N PRO A 323 -6.63 -15.48 7.48
CA PRO A 323 -7.72 -16.11 6.75
C PRO A 323 -7.85 -15.49 5.35
N SER A 324 -8.02 -16.31 4.32
CA SER A 324 -8.08 -15.86 2.91
C SER A 324 -9.10 -14.72 2.69
N GLY A 325 -10.27 -14.81 3.33
CA GLY A 325 -11.32 -13.80 3.23
C GLY A 325 -10.98 -12.44 3.87
N GLU A 326 -9.91 -12.38 4.67
CA GLU A 326 -9.44 -11.18 5.36
C GLU A 326 -8.13 -10.63 4.76
N ALA A 327 -7.54 -11.33 3.78
CA ALA A 327 -6.19 -11.06 3.29
C ALA A 327 -6.18 -10.29 1.97
N LEU A 328 -5.45 -9.18 1.91
CA LEU A 328 -5.00 -8.57 0.65
C LEU A 328 -3.56 -8.98 0.39
N VAL A 329 -3.33 -9.73 -0.69
CA VAL A 329 -2.03 -10.32 -1.04
C VAL A 329 -1.33 -9.55 -2.15
N PHE A 330 -0.01 -9.50 -2.08
CA PHE A 330 0.86 -8.88 -3.07
C PHE A 330 2.23 -9.56 -3.05
N VAL A 331 2.92 -9.58 -4.19
CA VAL A 331 4.31 -10.06 -4.26
C VAL A 331 5.24 -9.02 -3.65
N ASP A 332 5.10 -7.76 -4.07
CA ASP A 332 5.81 -6.59 -3.56
C ASP A 332 4.84 -5.40 -3.45
N ASN A 333 5.23 -4.38 -2.68
CA ASN A 333 4.53 -3.10 -2.58
C ASN A 333 5.51 -1.93 -2.77
N HIS A 334 5.03 -0.71 -2.55
CA HIS A 334 5.84 0.49 -2.72
C HIS A 334 7.00 0.59 -1.71
N ASP A 335 6.85 0.01 -0.51
CA ASP A 335 7.88 -0.03 0.53
C ASP A 335 8.91 -1.13 0.33
N ASN A 336 8.46 -2.40 0.28
CA ASN A 336 9.34 -3.55 0.41
C ASN A 336 10.15 -3.81 -0.86
N GLN A 337 9.71 -3.31 -2.02
CA GLN A 337 10.55 -3.29 -3.23
C GLN A 337 11.74 -2.33 -3.10
N ARG A 338 11.70 -1.43 -2.12
CA ARG A 338 12.72 -0.43 -1.77
C ARG A 338 13.41 -0.77 -0.45
N SER A 339 13.21 -1.98 0.08
CA SER A 339 13.72 -2.45 1.38
C SER A 339 13.13 -1.73 2.61
N HIS A 340 12.00 -1.04 2.46
CA HIS A 340 11.23 -0.53 3.60
C HIS A 340 10.21 -1.60 4.03
N GLY A 341 10.18 -1.97 5.31
CA GLY A 341 9.23 -2.97 5.82
C GLY A 341 9.51 -4.44 5.42
N GLY A 342 10.64 -4.73 4.77
CA GLY A 342 11.05 -6.11 4.48
C GLY A 342 12.32 -6.23 3.62
N ASP A 343 13.08 -7.31 3.83
CA ASP A 343 14.25 -7.68 3.05
C ASP A 343 13.97 -8.89 2.15
N HIS A 344 14.75 -9.04 1.08
CA HIS A 344 14.73 -10.21 0.18
C HIS A 344 13.35 -10.53 -0.43
N ILE A 345 12.67 -9.51 -0.94
CA ILE A 345 11.41 -9.63 -1.67
C ILE A 345 11.70 -9.75 -3.17
N VAL A 346 10.94 -10.60 -3.88
CA VAL A 346 10.98 -10.68 -5.34
C VAL A 346 10.35 -9.41 -5.91
N THR A 347 11.08 -8.70 -6.76
CA THR A 347 10.64 -7.43 -7.35
C THR A 347 10.80 -7.44 -8.86
N HIS A 348 10.35 -6.39 -9.52
CA HIS A 348 10.59 -6.17 -10.95
C HIS A 348 12.06 -6.35 -11.41
N ARG A 349 13.04 -6.16 -10.51
CA ARG A 349 14.47 -6.31 -10.80
C ARG A 349 14.86 -7.78 -11.04
N ASP A 350 14.06 -8.73 -10.56
CA ASP A 350 14.29 -10.17 -10.68
C ASP A 350 13.73 -10.78 -11.99
N GLY A 351 13.19 -9.94 -12.87
CA GLY A 351 12.82 -10.31 -14.23
C GLY A 351 11.78 -11.44 -14.30
N ALA A 352 12.16 -12.60 -14.84
CA ALA A 352 11.25 -13.73 -15.02
C ALA A 352 10.77 -14.34 -13.68
N LEU A 353 11.55 -14.17 -12.60
CA LEU A 353 11.15 -14.65 -11.29
C LEU A 353 9.94 -13.88 -10.76
N TYR A 354 9.92 -12.56 -10.96
CA TYR A 354 8.79 -11.69 -10.62
C TYR A 354 7.55 -12.03 -11.44
N ASP A 355 7.70 -12.21 -12.76
CA ASP A 355 6.59 -12.61 -13.62
C ASP A 355 5.93 -13.91 -13.13
N LEU A 356 6.74 -14.89 -12.70
CA LEU A 356 6.26 -16.16 -12.19
C LEU A 356 5.60 -16.05 -10.80
N ALA A 357 6.15 -15.21 -9.90
CA ALA A 357 5.57 -14.96 -8.60
C ALA A 357 4.20 -14.25 -8.71
N VAL A 358 4.09 -13.26 -9.60
CA VAL A 358 2.82 -12.58 -9.89
C VAL A 358 1.81 -13.55 -10.53
N ALA A 359 2.25 -14.37 -11.50
CA ALA A 359 1.38 -15.38 -12.09
C ALA A 359 0.87 -16.40 -11.06
N PHE A 360 1.73 -16.82 -10.12
CA PHE A 360 1.34 -17.69 -9.01
C PHE A 360 0.30 -17.03 -8.10
N MET A 361 0.54 -15.78 -7.68
CA MET A 361 -0.40 -15.02 -6.85
C MET A 361 -1.78 -14.88 -7.51
N LEU A 362 -1.82 -14.59 -8.81
CA LEU A 362 -3.08 -14.43 -9.55
C LEU A 362 -3.81 -15.77 -9.80
N ALA A 363 -3.08 -16.89 -9.88
CA ALA A 363 -3.66 -18.19 -10.17
C ALA A 363 -4.05 -18.99 -8.91
N TYR A 364 -3.43 -18.69 -7.77
CA TYR A 364 -3.65 -19.42 -6.53
C TYR A 364 -4.80 -18.78 -5.73
N PRO A 365 -5.80 -19.56 -5.25
CA PRO A 365 -7.01 -19.02 -4.63
C PRO A 365 -6.78 -18.64 -3.16
N TYR A 366 -5.98 -17.60 -2.91
CA TYR A 366 -5.69 -17.10 -1.57
C TYR A 366 -5.63 -15.56 -1.56
N GLY A 367 -6.53 -14.94 -0.80
CA GLY A 367 -6.63 -13.49 -0.64
C GLY A 367 -7.13 -12.73 -1.86
N THR A 368 -7.33 -11.43 -1.71
CA THR A 368 -7.57 -10.48 -2.80
C THR A 368 -6.24 -10.01 -3.36
N ALA A 369 -6.00 -10.16 -4.66
CA ALA A 369 -4.69 -9.91 -5.25
C ALA A 369 -4.49 -8.43 -5.61
N ARG A 370 -3.33 -7.88 -5.25
CA ARG A 370 -2.86 -6.57 -5.70
C ARG A 370 -1.52 -6.68 -6.42
N VAL A 371 -1.50 -6.25 -7.68
CA VAL A 371 -0.29 -6.18 -8.51
C VAL A 371 0.35 -4.80 -8.37
N MET A 372 1.65 -4.74 -8.16
CA MET A 372 2.39 -3.49 -8.09
C MET A 372 2.73 -2.98 -9.50
N SER A 373 2.51 -1.69 -9.73
CA SER A 373 3.04 -0.96 -10.90
C SER A 373 3.84 0.24 -10.38
N SER A 374 5.14 0.21 -10.62
CA SER A 374 6.10 1.18 -10.10
C SER A 374 6.90 1.84 -11.22
N TYR A 375 7.85 2.69 -10.86
CA TYR A 375 8.83 3.30 -11.76
C TYR A 375 10.23 2.79 -11.44
N ALA A 376 11.17 2.95 -12.38
CA ALA A 376 12.56 2.60 -12.13
C ALA A 376 13.21 3.59 -11.17
N PHE A 377 13.99 3.07 -10.22
CA PHE A 377 14.72 3.85 -9.22
C PHE A 377 16.05 3.20 -8.92
N ASP A 378 17.03 4.02 -8.51
CA ASP A 378 18.32 3.57 -8.01
C ASP A 378 18.48 3.85 -6.50
N ASP A 379 17.81 4.90 -6.03
CA ASP A 379 17.75 5.28 -4.61
C ASP A 379 16.40 4.91 -3.99
N THR A 380 16.40 4.45 -2.73
CA THR A 380 15.18 3.93 -2.09
C THR A 380 14.17 5.04 -1.76
N ALA A 381 14.61 6.29 -1.62
CA ALA A 381 13.75 7.45 -1.40
C ALA A 381 13.41 8.19 -2.72
N GLN A 382 13.96 7.77 -3.87
CA GLN A 382 13.77 8.43 -5.15
C GLN A 382 12.28 8.59 -5.51
N GLY A 383 11.86 9.84 -5.76
CA GLY A 383 10.54 10.15 -6.32
C GLY A 383 10.38 9.69 -7.77
N PRO A 384 9.15 9.81 -8.33
CA PRO A 384 8.89 9.43 -9.72
C PRO A 384 9.72 10.29 -10.69
N PRO A 385 10.00 9.77 -11.90
CA PRO A 385 10.67 10.53 -12.95
C PRO A 385 9.93 11.85 -13.20
N ARG A 386 10.65 12.97 -13.07
CA ARG A 386 10.12 14.28 -13.48
C ARG A 386 10.50 14.50 -14.93
N SER A 387 9.53 14.74 -15.81
CA SER A 387 9.85 15.33 -17.11
C SER A 387 10.61 16.65 -16.85
N PRO A 388 11.74 16.91 -17.54
CA PRO A 388 12.46 18.17 -17.36
C PRO A 388 11.57 19.31 -17.87
N VAL A 389 10.95 20.03 -16.95
CA VAL A 389 10.35 21.34 -17.23
C VAL A 389 10.93 22.33 -16.23
N PRO A 390 11.56 23.42 -16.69
CA PRO A 390 12.02 24.50 -15.83
C PRO A 390 10.82 25.25 -15.24
N THR A 391 10.82 25.48 -13.92
CA THR A 391 9.87 26.38 -13.25
C THR A 391 10.16 27.85 -13.56
N PRO A 392 9.22 28.80 -13.39
CA PRO A 392 7.76 28.71 -13.45
C PRO A 392 7.14 29.85 -14.30
N SER A 393 6.29 29.51 -15.27
CA SER A 393 5.21 30.40 -15.71
C SER A 393 4.19 29.54 -16.43
N ARG A 394 2.94 29.53 -15.95
CA ARG A 394 1.74 28.93 -16.56
C ARG A 394 2.02 28.05 -17.79
N GLY A 395 2.01 26.73 -17.61
CA GLY A 395 2.17 25.84 -18.76
C GLY A 395 2.18 24.38 -18.37
N TYR A 396 1.15 23.68 -18.83
CA TYR A 396 0.99 22.24 -18.86
C TYR A 396 2.31 21.46 -19.03
N THR A 397 2.49 20.43 -18.23
CA THR A 397 3.53 19.40 -18.37
C THR A 397 3.16 18.42 -19.49
N PRO A 398 4.06 18.12 -20.45
CA PRO A 398 3.79 17.12 -21.50
C PRO A 398 3.69 15.69 -20.95
N GLN A 399 3.03 14.83 -21.73
CA GLN A 399 2.76 13.42 -21.46
C GLN A 399 4.00 12.60 -21.09
N THR A 400 3.87 11.71 -20.09
CA THR A 400 4.86 10.69 -19.76
C THR A 400 4.86 9.61 -20.84
N ALA A 401 5.92 9.49 -21.64
CA ALA A 401 6.03 8.43 -22.64
C ALA A 401 6.58 7.14 -22.01
N CYS A 402 5.74 6.13 -21.82
CA CYS A 402 6.17 4.81 -21.36
C CYS A 402 6.57 3.96 -22.58
N GLY A 403 7.84 3.50 -22.60
CA GLY A 403 8.42 2.76 -23.73
C GLY A 403 8.05 1.28 -23.75
N ALA A 404 7.73 0.75 -24.93
CA ALA A 404 7.49 -0.69 -25.13
C ALA A 404 8.81 -1.48 -25.10
N GLY A 405 8.97 -2.36 -24.09
CA GLY A 405 10.07 -3.33 -24.06
C GLY A 405 9.96 -4.33 -25.22
N ARG A 406 10.92 -4.31 -26.15
CA ARG A 406 10.97 -5.23 -27.29
C ARG A 406 11.46 -6.62 -26.84
N GLY A 407 10.54 -7.53 -26.53
CA GLY A 407 10.80 -8.97 -26.48
C GLY A 407 10.25 -9.66 -27.72
N ARG A 408 11.12 -9.98 -28.70
CA ARG A 408 10.80 -10.90 -29.80
C ARG A 408 10.85 -12.33 -29.26
N GLY A 409 9.73 -13.03 -29.31
CA GLY A 409 9.62 -14.45 -29.01
C GLY A 409 8.17 -14.90 -29.13
N SER A 410 7.88 -15.71 -30.14
CA SER A 410 6.57 -16.30 -30.39
C SER A 410 6.33 -17.47 -29.43
N VAL A 411 5.47 -17.28 -28.43
CA VAL A 411 4.85 -18.37 -27.67
C VAL A 411 3.40 -17.98 -27.36
N SER A 412 2.53 -18.98 -27.47
CA SER A 412 1.06 -18.98 -27.34
C SER A 412 0.50 -18.14 -26.18
N THR A 413 -0.69 -17.59 -26.42
CA THR A 413 -1.57 -16.84 -25.52
C THR A 413 -1.71 -17.46 -24.12
N ALA A 414 -0.89 -16.98 -23.19
CA ALA A 414 -1.11 -17.04 -21.75
C ALA A 414 -0.55 -15.73 -21.18
N ALA A 415 -1.29 -15.14 -20.23
CA ALA A 415 -1.10 -13.82 -19.62
C ALA A 415 0.33 -13.26 -19.71
N ARG A 416 0.53 -12.25 -20.56
CA ARG A 416 1.71 -11.39 -20.47
C ARG A 416 1.45 -10.36 -19.37
N PRO A 417 2.14 -10.37 -18.23
CA PRO A 417 2.14 -9.22 -17.33
C PRO A 417 2.67 -7.99 -18.10
N SER A 418 1.99 -6.86 -17.96
CA SER A 418 2.32 -5.62 -18.66
C SER A 418 3.69 -5.10 -18.24
N ARG A 419 4.68 -5.22 -19.13
CA ARG A 419 5.91 -4.41 -19.02
C ARG A 419 5.63 -3.05 -19.67
N ARG A 420 4.93 -2.15 -18.99
CA ARG A 420 4.99 -0.71 -19.25
C ARG A 420 5.76 -0.05 -18.11
N TRP A 421 7.07 0.08 -18.31
CA TRP A 421 7.96 0.79 -17.42
C TRP A 421 8.17 2.20 -17.97
N CYS A 422 7.79 3.22 -17.20
CA CYS A 422 8.04 4.61 -17.55
C CYS A 422 9.43 4.98 -17.05
N GLY A 423 10.36 5.22 -17.98
CA GLY A 423 11.74 5.58 -17.68
C GLY A 423 12.31 6.49 -18.76
N SER A 424 13.12 7.46 -18.34
CA SER A 424 13.88 8.33 -19.24
C SER A 424 14.89 7.49 -20.04
N ALA A 425 14.81 7.52 -21.37
CA ALA A 425 15.78 6.85 -22.22
C ALA A 425 17.19 7.43 -21.95
N ALA A 426 18.12 6.58 -21.51
CA ALA A 426 19.53 6.95 -21.45
C ALA A 426 20.05 7.15 -22.89
N SER A 427 20.62 8.32 -23.17
CA SER A 427 21.31 8.60 -24.43
C SER A 427 22.44 7.59 -24.66
N PRO A 428 22.59 7.02 -25.86
CA PRO A 428 23.70 6.12 -26.16
C PRO A 428 25.04 6.88 -26.11
N PRO A 429 26.15 6.23 -25.71
CA PRO A 429 27.46 6.86 -25.70
C PRO A 429 27.90 7.19 -27.13
N GLY A 430 28.32 8.44 -27.35
CA GLY A 430 28.87 8.89 -28.62
C GLY A 430 30.19 8.17 -28.97
N PRO A 431 30.54 8.07 -30.26
CA PRO A 431 31.74 7.37 -30.70
C PRO A 431 33.02 8.13 -30.28
N PRO A 432 34.17 7.44 -30.11
CA PRO A 432 35.40 8.08 -29.70
C PRO A 432 35.99 8.90 -30.85
N SER A 433 36.44 10.13 -30.56
CA SER A 433 37.25 10.93 -31.50
C SER A 433 38.74 10.83 -31.15
N PRO A 434 39.64 10.82 -32.16
CA PRO A 434 41.04 10.48 -31.96
C PRO A 434 41.90 11.65 -31.50
N THR A 435 43.03 11.26 -30.90
CA THR A 435 44.14 12.05 -30.32
C THR A 435 44.86 13.00 -31.28
N GLY A 436 45.33 14.15 -30.76
CA GLY A 436 46.49 14.89 -31.29
C GLY A 436 46.52 16.39 -30.93
N GLY A 437 47.36 16.81 -29.97
CA GLY A 437 47.76 18.22 -29.79
C GLY A 437 48.99 18.58 -30.65
N PRO A 438 49.79 19.63 -30.34
CA PRO A 438 49.52 20.85 -29.55
C PRO A 438 49.90 22.14 -30.31
N THR A 439 49.56 23.34 -29.79
CA THR A 439 50.40 24.57 -29.81
C THR A 439 49.71 25.74 -29.07
N ALA A 440 50.46 26.39 -28.18
CA ALA A 440 50.25 27.75 -27.63
C ALA A 440 51.33 28.67 -28.27
N PRO A 441 51.46 30.00 -27.99
CA PRO A 441 50.78 30.85 -26.99
C PRO A 441 50.37 32.28 -27.49
N ASP A 442 49.64 33.08 -26.69
CA ASP A 442 50.13 34.41 -26.24
C ASP A 442 49.19 35.21 -25.29
N ARG A 443 49.89 35.78 -24.29
CA ARG A 443 49.70 36.82 -23.25
C ARG A 443 48.52 37.86 -23.27
N LEU A 444 47.83 37.95 -22.11
CA LEU A 444 47.66 39.07 -21.10
C LEU A 444 47.46 40.56 -21.54
N PRO A 445 46.97 41.52 -20.69
CA PRO A 445 46.61 41.46 -19.24
C PRO A 445 45.31 42.17 -18.75
N LEU A 446 45.02 41.88 -17.46
CA LEU A 446 44.19 42.51 -16.40
C LEU A 446 44.47 44.03 -16.13
N PRO A 447 43.71 44.84 -15.32
CA PRO A 447 43.50 44.61 -13.86
C PRO A 447 42.26 45.18 -13.12
N GLY A 448 42.09 44.74 -11.86
CA GLY A 448 41.30 45.43 -10.83
C GLY A 448 40.91 44.56 -9.62
N ALA A 449 41.79 44.45 -8.62
CA ALA A 449 41.60 43.77 -7.33
C ALA A 449 41.31 44.77 -6.20
N ILE A 450 40.60 44.35 -5.13
CA ILE A 450 40.79 44.84 -3.74
C ILE A 450 40.57 43.67 -2.75
N GLU A 451 41.52 43.53 -1.83
CA GLU A 451 41.69 42.53 -0.75
C GLU A 451 41.09 42.96 0.61
N ALA A 452 41.18 42.00 1.57
CA ALA A 452 41.37 42.10 3.02
C ALA A 452 40.10 41.93 3.89
N SER A 453 40.09 41.21 5.03
CA SER A 453 41.09 40.46 5.81
C SER A 453 40.36 39.67 6.93
N SER A 454 40.92 38.54 7.38
CA SER A 454 40.52 37.84 8.61
C SER A 454 41.28 38.37 9.84
N PRO A 455 40.76 38.12 11.07
CA PRO A 455 41.52 37.25 11.97
C PRO A 455 40.69 36.20 12.74
N SER A 456 41.42 35.14 13.12
CA SER A 456 41.13 34.00 14.03
C SER A 456 40.58 34.43 15.41
N THR A 457 39.95 33.63 16.28
CA THR A 457 40.07 32.23 16.73
C THR A 457 38.84 31.89 17.57
N GLY A 458 38.32 30.65 17.51
CA GLY A 458 37.32 30.14 18.47
C GLY A 458 37.00 28.67 18.23
N THR A 459 37.58 27.81 19.05
CA THR A 459 37.42 26.34 19.07
C THR A 459 36.04 25.92 19.62
N ARG A 460 35.30 25.04 18.91
CA ARG A 460 34.43 23.94 19.43
C ARG A 460 33.66 23.21 18.30
N PRO A 461 33.14 21.98 18.53
CA PRO A 461 33.59 20.78 17.81
C PRO A 461 32.63 20.28 16.72
N GLU A 462 33.10 19.21 16.07
CA GLU A 462 32.55 18.42 14.96
C GLU A 462 31.02 18.38 14.79
N ARG A 463 30.62 18.77 13.58
CA ARG A 463 29.31 18.55 12.97
C ARG A 463 29.00 17.05 12.89
N TRP A 464 27.94 16.62 13.57
CA TRP A 464 27.19 15.45 13.14
C TRP A 464 26.28 15.85 11.99
N ARG A 465 26.46 15.20 10.85
CA ARG A 465 25.57 15.29 9.69
C ARG A 465 24.35 14.43 10.00
N SER A 466 23.15 15.00 10.07
CA SER A 466 21.91 14.22 10.00
C SER A 466 21.78 13.69 8.58
N GLY A 467 22.21 12.45 8.39
CA GLY A 467 21.83 11.66 7.23
C GLY A 467 20.54 10.97 7.60
N TYR A 468 19.45 11.30 6.91
CA TYR A 468 18.23 10.51 6.87
C TYR A 468 18.64 9.06 6.59
N ARG A 469 18.51 8.19 7.60
CA ARG A 469 18.67 6.75 7.49
C ARG A 469 17.35 6.16 7.98
N PRO A 470 16.59 5.46 7.12
CA PRO A 470 15.39 4.78 7.57
C PRO A 470 15.76 3.85 8.73
N ALA A 471 15.11 4.05 9.88
CA ALA A 471 15.32 3.26 11.08
C ALA A 471 14.61 1.90 11.00
N TRP A 472 14.75 1.17 9.89
CA TRP A 472 14.28 -0.21 9.75
C TRP A 472 15.36 -1.24 10.14
N HIS A 473 16.57 -0.79 10.51
CA HIS A 473 17.74 -1.65 10.74
C HIS A 473 18.15 -1.87 12.20
N ARG A 474 17.26 -1.71 13.18
CA ARG A 474 17.56 -2.12 14.57
C ARG A 474 16.54 -3.12 15.10
N GLY A 475 16.61 -4.35 14.57
CA GLY A 475 15.79 -5.45 15.07
C GLY A 475 16.10 -6.83 14.52
N PHE A 476 17.26 -7.06 13.89
CA PHE A 476 17.58 -8.40 13.37
C PHE A 476 19.06 -8.75 13.56
N THR A 477 19.38 -9.27 14.75
CA THR A 477 20.55 -10.15 14.93
C THR A 477 20.14 -11.37 15.72
N ALA A 478 19.85 -12.47 15.02
CA ALA A 478 19.83 -13.79 15.61
C ALA A 478 21.28 -14.26 15.78
N THR A 479 21.80 -14.23 17.01
CA THR A 479 23.08 -14.87 17.32
C THR A 479 22.89 -16.39 17.36
N SER A 480 23.36 -17.07 16.32
CA SER A 480 23.63 -18.50 16.34
C SER A 480 24.84 -18.78 17.25
N SER A 481 24.65 -19.55 18.32
CA SER A 481 25.77 -20.25 18.96
C SER A 481 25.45 -21.74 19.06
N THR A 482 26.27 -22.53 18.39
CA THR A 482 26.33 -23.99 18.50
C THR A 482 27.14 -24.37 19.75
N ALA A 483 26.53 -25.10 20.68
CA ALA A 483 27.27 -26.03 21.56
C ALA A 483 26.36 -27.16 22.05
N ARG A 484 26.85 -28.39 21.89
CA ARG A 484 26.21 -29.68 22.21
C ARG A 484 26.12 -29.90 23.73
N GLY A 485 25.06 -30.57 24.21
CA GLY A 485 25.04 -31.17 25.54
C GLY A 485 23.72 -31.80 25.97
N ARG A 486 23.63 -33.13 25.85
CA ARG A 486 22.53 -34.04 26.25
C ARG A 486 21.89 -33.75 27.63
N LYS A 487 20.55 -33.89 27.75
CA LYS A 487 19.82 -35.02 28.41
C LYS A 487 18.32 -34.72 28.54
N ALA A 488 17.54 -35.80 28.52
CA ALA A 488 16.08 -35.88 28.43
C ALA A 488 15.31 -35.50 29.71
N ALA A 489 14.07 -35.00 29.54
CA ALA A 489 12.89 -35.33 30.36
C ALA A 489 11.59 -34.88 29.65
N ALA A 490 10.53 -35.69 29.77
CA ALA A 490 9.23 -35.58 29.11
C ALA A 490 8.26 -34.59 29.83
N PRO A 491 7.05 -34.31 29.29
CA PRO A 491 6.32 -33.06 29.48
C PRO A 491 5.32 -33.07 30.65
N ALA A 492 4.98 -31.88 31.16
CA ALA A 492 3.82 -31.66 32.03
C ALA A 492 2.84 -30.69 31.38
N ALA A 493 1.58 -31.12 31.27
CA ALA A 493 0.44 -30.41 30.70
C ALA A 493 -0.09 -29.29 31.63
N PRO A 494 -0.85 -28.31 31.10
CA PRO A 494 -1.30 -27.13 31.84
C PRO A 494 -2.61 -27.36 32.61
N LEU A 495 -2.78 -26.63 33.73
CA LEU A 495 -4.03 -26.55 34.49
C LEU A 495 -4.81 -25.27 34.11
N PRO A 496 -6.17 -25.33 34.05
CA PRO A 496 -7.00 -24.24 33.56
C PRO A 496 -7.43 -23.26 34.66
N TRP A 497 -7.56 -21.99 34.29
CA TRP A 497 -8.21 -20.95 35.08
C TRP A 497 -9.71 -20.86 34.74
N THR A 498 -10.56 -20.81 35.77
CA THR A 498 -11.96 -20.35 35.65
C THR A 498 -12.29 -19.37 36.79
N PRO A 499 -13.29 -18.48 36.59
CA PRO A 499 -13.40 -17.20 37.27
C PRO A 499 -14.37 -17.23 38.46
N THR A 500 -14.21 -16.30 39.41
CA THR A 500 -15.23 -16.04 40.43
C THR A 500 -15.58 -14.56 40.52
N ALA A 501 -16.83 -14.26 40.15
CA ALA A 501 -17.56 -13.05 40.47
C ALA A 501 -17.99 -13.04 41.95
N ARG A 502 -17.97 -11.87 42.60
CA ARG A 502 -18.86 -11.53 43.74
C ARG A 502 -19.09 -10.01 43.82
N ARG A 503 -20.37 -9.63 43.72
CA ARG A 503 -21.01 -8.37 44.17
C ARG A 503 -21.86 -8.72 45.43
N PRO A 504 -22.63 -7.82 46.09
CA PRO A 504 -22.50 -6.36 46.34
C PRO A 504 -22.90 -5.95 47.79
N SER A 505 -22.71 -4.68 48.16
CA SER A 505 -23.44 -3.96 49.24
C SER A 505 -23.11 -2.46 49.15
N ARG A 506 -23.90 -1.46 49.54
CA ARG A 506 -25.34 -1.22 49.77
C ARG A 506 -25.44 0.32 50.06
N TRP A 507 -26.44 1.00 49.46
CA TRP A 507 -27.16 2.24 49.88
C TRP A 507 -26.41 3.54 50.30
N HIS A 508 -26.75 4.67 49.65
CA HIS A 508 -27.70 5.67 50.18
C HIS A 508 -28.18 6.66 49.11
N ARG A 509 -29.44 7.07 49.24
CA ARG A 509 -30.24 7.98 48.40
C ARG A 509 -30.66 9.17 49.26
N CYS A 510 -30.76 10.37 48.66
CA CYS A 510 -31.62 11.54 48.97
C CYS A 510 -30.85 12.82 48.56
N GLY A 511 -31.42 13.86 47.95
CA GLY A 511 -32.80 14.18 47.63
C GLY A 511 -32.84 15.46 46.78
N ARG A 512 -33.98 15.67 46.13
CA ARG A 512 -34.32 16.73 45.17
C ARG A 512 -34.75 18.01 45.91
N TRP A 513 -34.36 19.21 45.46
CA TRP A 513 -35.12 20.44 45.69
C TRP A 513 -35.10 21.34 44.45
N ARG A 514 -36.26 21.98 44.21
CA ARG A 514 -36.57 22.88 43.10
C ARG A 514 -36.57 24.33 43.60
N HIS A 515 -36.40 25.23 42.62
CA HIS A 515 -36.91 26.61 42.51
C HIS A 515 -36.02 27.83 42.83
N THR A 516 -36.07 28.73 41.85
CA THR A 516 -35.92 30.21 41.84
C THR A 516 -34.60 30.83 41.35
N ARG A 517 -34.69 31.50 40.18
CA ARG A 517 -33.87 32.66 39.75
C ARG A 517 -34.38 33.90 40.51
N PRO A 518 -33.55 34.95 40.76
CA PRO A 518 -33.40 36.03 39.77
C PRO A 518 -32.02 36.73 39.68
N ARG A 519 -31.75 37.27 38.48
CA ARG A 519 -31.10 38.56 38.10
C ARG A 519 -29.74 38.99 38.72
N GLY A 520 -28.78 39.22 37.81
CA GLY A 520 -28.09 40.52 37.66
C GLY A 520 -26.74 40.73 38.36
N PRO A 521 -25.89 41.69 37.89
CA PRO A 521 -24.52 41.38 37.49
C PRO A 521 -23.41 42.11 38.29
N SER A 522 -22.17 41.81 37.86
CA SER A 522 -20.91 42.54 38.05
C SER A 522 -20.29 42.54 39.45
N GLU A 523 -19.13 41.89 39.61
CA GLU A 523 -17.93 42.59 40.07
C GLU A 523 -16.64 41.79 39.80
N THR A 524 -15.68 42.49 39.23
CA THR A 524 -14.27 42.15 39.05
C THR A 524 -13.55 41.91 40.39
N ARG A 525 -12.78 40.82 40.55
CA ARG A 525 -11.43 40.86 41.16
C ARG A 525 -10.66 39.53 41.14
N LYS A 526 -9.49 39.60 40.50
CA LYS A 526 -8.16 39.16 40.96
C LYS A 526 -7.94 37.70 41.41
N ARG A 527 -7.20 36.99 40.54
CA ARG A 527 -5.97 36.20 40.82
C ARG A 527 -5.74 35.80 42.29
N ARG A 528 -5.70 34.48 42.54
CA ARG A 528 -4.69 33.86 43.43
C ARG A 528 -4.28 32.48 42.91
N LYS A 529 -2.98 32.37 42.63
CA LYS A 529 -2.22 31.12 42.56
C LYS A 529 -2.32 30.41 43.92
N CYS A 530 -2.51 29.10 43.90
CA CYS A 530 -2.02 28.21 44.95
C CYS A 530 -1.45 26.95 44.29
N ARG A 531 -0.12 26.88 44.25
CA ARG A 531 0.63 25.63 44.23
C ARG A 531 0.56 25.02 45.62
N LYS A 532 0.28 23.73 45.70
CA LYS A 532 1.15 22.75 46.35
C LYS A 532 0.97 21.43 45.65
#